data_AF-Q12TW8-F1
#
_entry.id   AF-Q12TW8-F1
#
_cell.length_a   1.000
_cell.length_b   1.000
_cell.length_c   1.000
_cell.angle_alpha   90.00
_cell.angle_beta   90.00
_cell.angle_gamma   90.00
#
_symmetry.space_group_name_H-M   'P 1'
#
loop_
_entity.id
_entity.type
_entity.pdbx_description
1 polymer ?
#
loop_
_entity_poly.entity_id
_entity_poly.type
_entity_poly.pdbx_seq_one_letter_code
_entity_poly.pdbx_strand_id
1 'polypeptide(L)'
;MFGTVELGTEGDTTESVESGEEGEMTGSDTKGESNESGKEGEVTESDMKGESVESGKEGEMTESEIKGESNGSGKEGEMTESEIKGESKGSGKEGEMTESEIKGESKGSGKEGEVTESDMKGESVESGKEGEMTGSDTKGESKGSGKEGEVTESDMKGESVESGKEGEMTGSDTKGESNGSGKEGEMTESEIKGESNGSGKEGEMTESEIKGESNGSGKEGEMTGSDTKGESNGSGKEGEMTESEIKGESNGSGKEGEMTESDTKGESNGSGKEGEMTGSDTKGESNGSGKEGEMTESDTKGESAGSGKEFIQSKSSTDPNSLILDIPLRDKTR
;
A
#
# COMPACT_ATOMS: atom_id res chain seq x y z
N MET A 1 -44.71 -4.28 -3.10
CA MET A 1 -45.79 -3.32 -2.77
C MET A 1 -45.09 -1.99 -2.66
N PHE A 2 -45.05 -1.19 -3.72
CA PHE A 2 -44.31 0.07 -3.72
C PHE A 2 -44.93 1.03 -2.70
N GLY A 3 -44.24 1.25 -1.59
CA GLY A 3 -44.61 2.22 -0.56
C GLY A 3 -43.35 2.95 -0.15
N THR A 4 -43.42 4.28 -0.12
CA THR A 4 -42.47 5.11 0.63
C THR A 4 -42.85 4.99 2.09
N VAL A 5 -41.90 4.70 2.97
CA VAL A 5 -42.14 4.73 4.41
C VAL A 5 -41.23 5.77 5.05
N GLU A 6 -41.87 6.76 5.68
CA GLU A 6 -41.18 7.81 6.43
C GLU A 6 -41.26 7.46 7.92
N LEU A 7 -40.11 7.38 8.59
CA LEU A 7 -40.06 7.26 10.05
C LEU A 7 -40.31 8.62 10.72
N GLY A 8 -41.02 8.58 11.85
CA GLY A 8 -41.50 9.77 12.55
C GLY A 8 -40.38 10.50 13.30
N THR A 9 -40.26 11.80 13.02
CA THR A 9 -39.53 12.78 13.82
C THR A 9 -40.18 12.90 15.21
N GLU A 10 -39.55 12.40 16.28
CA GLU A 10 -39.74 12.89 17.68
C GLU A 10 -39.01 12.01 18.72
N GLY A 11 -37.80 12.42 19.11
CA GLY A 11 -37.42 12.72 20.51
C GLY A 11 -37.49 11.68 21.64
N ASP A 12 -38.10 10.51 21.48
CA ASP A 12 -38.15 9.46 22.50
C ASP A 12 -37.23 8.30 22.13
N THR A 13 -36.60 7.69 23.13
CA THR A 13 -35.76 6.50 22.94
C THR A 13 -36.63 5.36 22.39
N THR A 14 -36.54 5.10 21.10
CA THR A 14 -37.36 4.11 20.39
C THR A 14 -36.48 3.15 19.61
N GLU A 15 -36.79 1.85 19.74
CA GLU A 15 -36.39 0.84 18.74
C GLU A 15 -37.36 0.98 17.56
N SER A 16 -36.84 1.28 16.36
CA SER A 16 -37.56 1.29 15.10
C SER A 16 -37.16 0.06 14.29
N VAL A 17 -38.14 -0.68 13.76
CA VAL A 17 -37.90 -1.86 12.92
C VAL A 17 -38.81 -1.81 11.72
N GLU A 18 -38.21 -1.78 10.53
CA GLU A 18 -38.92 -1.76 9.26
C GLU A 18 -38.45 -2.86 8.30
N SER A 19 -39.40 -3.36 7.50
CA SER A 19 -39.12 -4.38 6.50
C SER A 19 -40.03 -4.24 5.28
N GLY A 20 -39.43 -4.09 4.11
CA GLY A 20 -40.10 -4.00 2.81
C GLY A 20 -39.61 -5.07 1.84
N GLU A 21 -40.40 -5.37 0.80
CA GLU A 21 -39.88 -6.11 -0.36
C GLU A 21 -39.30 -5.17 -1.42
N GLU A 22 -39.94 -4.03 -1.64
CA GLU A 22 -39.62 -3.03 -2.67
C GLU A 22 -40.05 -1.66 -2.13
N GLY A 23 -39.21 -0.63 -2.24
CA GLY A 23 -39.60 0.74 -1.86
C GLY A 23 -38.43 1.65 -1.49
N GLU A 24 -38.78 2.87 -1.08
CA GLU A 24 -37.88 3.86 -0.49
C GLU A 24 -38.19 3.93 1.00
N MET A 25 -37.20 3.73 1.85
CA MET A 25 -37.31 3.85 3.30
C MET A 25 -36.43 5.02 3.75
N THR A 26 -37.00 5.92 4.53
CA THR A 26 -36.30 7.12 4.99
C THR A 26 -36.49 7.32 6.48
N GLY A 27 -35.38 7.36 7.23
CA GLY A 27 -35.33 7.78 8.62
C GLY A 27 -34.56 9.08 8.81
N SER A 28 -35.06 9.95 9.69
CA SER A 28 -34.41 11.22 10.03
C SER A 28 -34.67 11.61 11.49
N ASP A 29 -33.71 12.31 12.09
CA ASP A 29 -33.79 12.80 13.48
C ASP A 29 -34.04 11.67 14.50
N THR A 30 -33.50 10.48 14.27
CA THR A 30 -33.77 9.29 15.07
C THR A 30 -32.86 9.16 16.30
N LYS A 31 -33.33 8.46 17.34
CA LYS A 31 -32.55 8.19 18.54
C LYS A 31 -32.89 6.85 19.16
N GLY A 32 -31.90 5.97 19.26
CA GLY A 32 -32.09 4.60 19.75
C GLY A 32 -31.53 3.61 18.74
N GLU A 33 -32.25 2.55 18.50
CA GLU A 33 -31.88 1.53 17.51
C GLU A 33 -32.83 1.65 16.31
N SER A 34 -32.30 1.75 15.09
CA SER A 34 -33.08 1.63 13.85
C SER A 34 -32.64 0.37 13.11
N ASN A 35 -33.60 -0.38 12.59
CA ASN A 35 -33.35 -1.57 11.80
C ASN A 35 -34.20 -1.54 10.54
N GLU A 36 -33.58 -1.41 9.39
CA GLU A 36 -34.25 -1.37 8.10
C GLU A 36 -33.84 -2.56 7.22
N SER A 37 -34.81 -3.17 6.55
CA SER A 37 -34.55 -4.32 5.70
C SER A 37 -35.39 -4.34 4.42
N GLY A 38 -34.73 -4.45 3.28
CA GLY A 38 -35.33 -4.48 1.95
C GLY A 38 -34.86 -5.68 1.13
N LYS A 39 -35.61 -6.04 0.06
CA LYS A 39 -35.00 -6.83 -1.01
C LYS A 39 -34.44 -5.92 -2.09
N GLU A 40 -35.27 -4.98 -2.54
CA GLU A 40 -34.95 -3.99 -3.58
C GLU A 40 -35.37 -2.61 -3.06
N GLY A 41 -34.57 -1.56 -3.26
CA GLY A 41 -34.98 -0.22 -2.83
C GLY A 41 -33.88 0.77 -2.55
N GLU A 42 -34.28 1.94 -2.11
CA GLU A 42 -33.40 2.99 -1.57
C GLU A 42 -33.65 3.08 -0.06
N VAL A 43 -32.57 3.11 0.71
CA VAL A 43 -32.61 3.29 2.16
C VAL A 43 -31.81 4.54 2.50
N THR A 44 -32.39 5.45 3.28
CA THR A 44 -31.71 6.66 3.71
C THR A 44 -31.96 6.94 5.18
N GLU A 45 -30.89 7.03 5.97
CA GLU A 45 -30.94 7.45 7.36
C GLU A 45 -30.08 8.70 7.59
N SER A 46 -30.65 9.69 8.27
CA SER A 46 -29.95 10.94 8.60
C SER A 46 -30.15 11.38 10.05
N ASP A 47 -29.21 12.16 10.58
CA ASP A 47 -29.31 12.77 11.92
C ASP A 47 -29.53 11.77 13.06
N MET A 48 -29.05 10.53 12.93
CA MET A 48 -29.25 9.50 13.95
C MET A 48 -28.31 9.69 15.15
N LYS A 49 -28.86 9.41 16.34
CA LYS A 49 -28.04 9.12 17.52
C LYS A 49 -28.36 7.75 18.11
N GLY A 50 -27.54 6.76 17.76
CA GLY A 50 -27.63 5.40 18.29
C GLY A 50 -27.08 4.36 17.33
N GLU A 51 -27.76 3.25 17.17
CA GLU A 51 -27.35 2.15 16.29
C GLU A 51 -28.28 2.09 15.07
N SER A 52 -27.68 2.14 13.87
CA SER A 52 -28.34 1.88 12.59
C SER A 52 -27.95 0.49 12.10
N VAL A 53 -28.92 -0.26 11.61
CA VAL A 53 -28.71 -1.54 10.95
C VAL A 53 -29.56 -1.59 9.70
N GLU A 54 -28.90 -1.61 8.55
CA GLU A 54 -29.57 -1.59 7.26
C GLU A 54 -29.17 -2.81 6.44
N SER A 55 -30.15 -3.46 5.80
CA SER A 55 -29.89 -4.66 5.00
C SER A 55 -30.73 -4.72 3.73
N GLY A 56 -30.06 -4.95 2.59
CA GLY A 56 -30.67 -5.07 1.28
C GLY A 56 -30.20 -6.32 0.53
N LYS A 57 -30.90 -6.70 -0.55
CA LYS A 57 -30.26 -7.54 -1.57
C LYS A 57 -29.70 -6.68 -2.70
N GLU A 58 -30.53 -5.79 -3.21
CA GLU A 58 -30.25 -4.88 -4.32
C GLU A 58 -30.72 -3.49 -3.90
N GLY A 59 -29.97 -2.44 -4.19
CA GLY A 59 -30.42 -1.08 -3.84
C GLY A 59 -29.32 -0.09 -3.51
N GLU A 60 -29.74 1.13 -3.19
CA GLU A 60 -28.87 2.21 -2.71
C GLU A 60 -29.11 2.39 -1.21
N MET A 61 -28.04 2.56 -0.45
CA MET A 61 -28.05 2.75 1.00
C MET A 61 -27.26 4.00 1.33
N THR A 62 -27.88 4.95 2.03
CA THR A 62 -27.24 6.22 2.39
C THR A 62 -27.42 6.51 3.87
N GLU A 63 -26.32 6.56 4.60
CA GLU A 63 -26.30 7.02 5.99
C GLU A 63 -25.52 8.34 6.13
N SER A 64 -26.08 9.26 6.91
CA SER A 64 -25.49 10.59 7.11
C SER A 64 -25.65 11.10 8.55
N GLU A 65 -24.65 11.82 9.04
CA GLU A 65 -24.66 12.47 10.36
C GLU A 65 -24.92 11.50 11.55
N ILE A 66 -24.50 10.24 11.42
CA ILE A 66 -24.73 9.22 12.45
C ILE A 66 -23.76 9.39 13.61
N LYS A 67 -24.32 9.44 14.83
CA LYS A 67 -23.54 9.42 16.08
C LYS A 67 -23.80 8.14 16.85
N GLY A 68 -23.06 7.10 16.50
CA GLY A 68 -23.06 5.81 17.18
C GLY A 68 -22.53 4.72 16.25
N GLU A 69 -23.27 3.63 16.11
CA GLU A 69 -22.87 2.50 15.27
C GLU A 69 -23.72 2.49 14.00
N SER A 70 -23.08 2.30 12.85
CA SER A 70 -23.70 2.07 11.54
C SER A 70 -23.33 0.67 11.07
N ASN A 71 -24.31 -0.08 10.55
CA ASN A 71 -24.08 -1.40 9.98
C ASN A 71 -24.92 -1.57 8.70
N GLY A 72 -24.30 -1.32 7.55
CA GLY A 72 -24.87 -1.56 6.24
C GLY A 72 -24.54 -2.96 5.69
N SER A 73 -25.50 -3.63 5.06
CA SER A 73 -25.23 -4.85 4.30
C SER A 73 -26.06 -5.01 3.03
N GLY A 74 -25.42 -5.39 1.93
CA GLY A 74 -26.04 -5.59 0.62
C GLY A 74 -25.54 -6.87 -0.06
N LYS A 75 -26.22 -7.32 -1.11
CA LYS A 75 -25.58 -8.24 -2.08
C LYS A 75 -25.03 -7.46 -3.26
N GLU A 76 -25.85 -6.60 -3.82
CA GLU A 76 -25.63 -5.80 -5.01
C GLU A 76 -26.09 -4.36 -4.71
N GLY A 77 -25.38 -3.34 -5.19
CA GLY A 77 -25.81 -1.94 -5.07
C GLY A 77 -24.76 -1.01 -4.48
N GLU A 78 -25.18 0.22 -4.17
CA GLU A 78 -24.29 1.28 -3.69
C GLU A 78 -24.56 1.55 -2.20
N MET A 79 -23.49 1.74 -1.43
CA MET A 79 -23.54 2.12 -0.02
C MET A 79 -22.73 3.39 0.18
N THR A 80 -23.36 4.42 0.73
CA THR A 80 -22.72 5.70 1.04
C THR A 80 -22.89 5.99 2.51
N GLU A 81 -21.78 6.15 3.23
CA GLU A 81 -21.78 6.62 4.61
C GLU A 81 -21.01 7.95 4.72
N SER A 82 -21.59 8.89 5.47
CA SER A 82 -21.04 10.24 5.60
C SER A 82 -21.18 10.78 7.03
N GLU A 83 -20.16 11.51 7.49
CA GLU A 83 -20.15 12.20 8.78
C GLU A 83 -20.40 11.27 9.99
N ILE A 84 -19.95 10.02 9.91
CA ILE A 84 -20.13 9.03 10.99
C ILE A 84 -19.17 9.30 12.14
N LYS A 85 -19.70 9.38 13.35
CA LYS A 85 -18.93 9.47 14.58
C LYS A 85 -19.19 8.26 15.48
N GLY A 86 -18.45 7.20 15.24
CA GLY A 86 -18.44 5.97 16.02
C GLY A 86 -17.91 4.81 15.19
N GLU A 87 -18.63 3.69 15.14
CA GLU A 87 -18.24 2.54 14.32
C GLU A 87 -19.09 2.52 13.04
N SER A 88 -18.45 2.25 11.90
CA SER A 88 -19.08 1.92 10.63
C SER A 88 -18.71 0.49 10.25
N LYS A 89 -19.67 -0.25 9.69
CA LYS A 89 -19.46 -1.59 9.14
C LYS A 89 -20.29 -1.78 7.87
N GLY A 90 -19.64 -1.67 6.73
CA GLY A 90 -20.22 -2.00 5.43
C GLY A 90 -19.89 -3.43 4.97
N SER A 91 -20.85 -4.13 4.38
CA SER A 91 -20.56 -5.37 3.65
C SER A 91 -21.39 -5.60 2.39
N GLY A 92 -20.75 -6.04 1.32
CA GLY A 92 -21.35 -6.30 0.01
C GLY A 92 -20.85 -7.58 -0.64
N LYS A 93 -21.55 -8.07 -1.68
CA LYS A 93 -20.92 -9.03 -2.60
C LYS A 93 -20.41 -8.32 -3.85
N GLU A 94 -21.22 -7.43 -4.40
CA GLU A 94 -20.98 -6.69 -5.62
C GLU A 94 -21.49 -5.25 -5.42
N GLY A 95 -20.79 -4.27 -5.97
CA GLY A 95 -21.21 -2.87 -5.94
C GLY A 95 -20.19 -1.92 -5.32
N GLU A 96 -20.61 -0.69 -5.06
CA GLU A 96 -19.72 0.41 -4.64
C GLU A 96 -19.98 0.75 -3.17
N MET A 97 -18.91 0.98 -2.42
CA MET A 97 -18.96 1.45 -1.03
C MET A 97 -18.16 2.74 -0.92
N THR A 98 -18.81 3.81 -0.47
CA THR A 98 -18.17 5.10 -0.25
C THR A 98 -18.34 5.51 1.20
N GLU A 99 -17.24 5.71 1.90
CA GLU A 99 -17.22 6.23 3.26
C GLU A 99 -16.49 7.58 3.30
N SER A 100 -17.10 8.55 3.99
CA SER A 100 -16.57 9.92 4.05
C SER A 100 -16.70 10.53 5.44
N GLU A 101 -15.67 11.26 5.86
CA GLU A 101 -15.62 12.00 7.13
C GLU A 101 -15.85 11.12 8.38
N ILE A 102 -15.39 9.86 8.33
CA ILE A 102 -15.55 8.91 9.43
C ILE A 102 -14.59 9.24 10.58
N LYS A 103 -15.12 9.26 11.80
CA LYS A 103 -14.34 9.41 13.02
C LYS A 103 -14.62 8.28 14.00
N GLY A 104 -13.81 7.22 13.89
CA GLY A 104 -13.81 6.07 14.79
C GLY A 104 -13.26 4.84 14.07
N GLU A 105 -13.97 3.72 14.12
CA GLU A 105 -13.58 2.51 13.40
C GLU A 105 -14.44 2.37 12.14
N SER A 106 -13.81 2.06 11.00
CA SER A 106 -14.48 1.62 9.77
C SER A 106 -14.08 0.19 9.43
N LYS A 107 -15.04 -0.59 8.93
CA LYS A 107 -14.81 -1.95 8.43
C LYS A 107 -15.63 -2.21 7.17
N GLY A 108 -15.00 -2.09 6.01
CA GLY A 108 -15.57 -2.42 4.71
C GLY A 108 -15.22 -3.85 4.25
N SER A 109 -16.19 -4.57 3.68
CA SER A 109 -15.88 -5.84 3.01
C SER A 109 -16.73 -6.13 1.78
N GLY A 110 -16.08 -6.55 0.70
CA GLY A 110 -16.69 -6.87 -0.59
C GLY A 110 -16.19 -8.20 -1.16
N LYS A 111 -16.88 -8.76 -2.17
CA LYS A 111 -16.24 -9.77 -3.02
C LYS A 111 -15.73 -9.14 -4.30
N GLU A 112 -16.58 -8.36 -4.95
CA GLU A 112 -16.39 -7.68 -6.22
C GLU A 112 -16.87 -6.24 -6.04
N GLY A 113 -16.18 -5.26 -6.63
CA GLY A 113 -16.62 -3.86 -6.62
C GLY A 113 -15.58 -2.86 -6.10
N GLU A 114 -16.00 -1.62 -5.90
CA GLU A 114 -15.13 -0.51 -5.51
C GLU A 114 -15.38 -0.11 -4.06
N VAL A 115 -14.32 0.12 -3.29
CA VAL A 115 -14.39 0.70 -1.95
C VAL A 115 -13.60 2.01 -1.96
N THR A 116 -14.22 3.08 -1.50
CA THR A 116 -13.61 4.41 -1.42
C THR A 116 -13.78 4.95 -0.01
N GLU A 117 -12.68 5.27 0.65
CA GLU A 117 -12.65 5.93 1.94
C GLU A 117 -11.97 7.31 1.84
N SER A 118 -12.58 8.31 2.48
CA SER A 118 -12.06 9.67 2.52
C SER A 118 -12.19 10.31 3.91
N ASP A 119 -11.20 11.11 4.29
CA ASP A 119 -11.21 11.95 5.50
C ASP A 119 -11.27 11.19 6.85
N MET A 120 -10.87 9.90 6.84
CA MET A 120 -10.92 9.00 8.00
C MET A 120 -10.02 9.46 9.16
N LYS A 121 -10.54 9.40 10.39
CA LYS A 121 -9.76 9.58 11.63
C LYS A 121 -10.01 8.46 12.65
N GLY A 122 -9.08 7.51 12.77
CA GLY A 122 -9.23 6.31 13.58
C GLY A 122 -8.62 5.05 12.94
N GLU A 123 -9.33 3.93 12.94
CA GLU A 123 -8.87 2.66 12.36
C GLU A 123 -9.77 2.27 11.19
N SER A 124 -9.19 1.91 10.05
CA SER A 124 -9.90 1.40 8.88
C SER A 124 -9.39 0.00 8.51
N VAL A 125 -10.33 -0.87 8.13
CA VAL A 125 -10.03 -2.21 7.66
C VAL A 125 -10.91 -2.53 6.45
N GLU A 126 -10.27 -2.69 5.31
CA GLU A 126 -10.93 -3.03 4.06
C GLU A 126 -10.50 -4.41 3.57
N SER A 127 -11.47 -5.17 3.05
CA SER A 127 -11.18 -6.48 2.47
C SER A 127 -12.05 -6.83 1.27
N GLY A 128 -11.40 -7.23 0.19
CA GLY A 128 -12.01 -7.62 -1.07
C GLY A 128 -11.51 -8.97 -1.58
N LYS A 129 -12.20 -9.54 -2.58
CA LYS A 129 -11.54 -10.55 -3.43
C LYS A 129 -11.04 -9.93 -4.72
N GLU A 130 -11.90 -9.19 -5.39
CA GLU A 130 -11.73 -8.59 -6.71
C GLU A 130 -12.22 -7.14 -6.62
N GLY A 131 -11.52 -6.18 -7.23
CA GLY A 131 -11.97 -4.79 -7.30
C GLY A 131 -10.93 -3.76 -6.89
N GLU A 132 -11.36 -2.51 -6.78
CA GLU A 132 -10.50 -1.37 -6.46
C GLU A 132 -10.78 -0.89 -5.03
N MET A 133 -9.73 -0.63 -4.25
CA MET A 133 -9.82 -0.04 -2.92
C MET A 133 -9.03 1.27 -2.92
N THR A 134 -9.67 2.37 -2.55
CA THR A 134 -9.06 3.70 -2.56
C THR A 134 -9.25 4.37 -1.20
N GLY A 135 -8.16 4.80 -0.57
CA GLY A 135 -8.18 5.51 0.71
C GLY A 135 -7.48 6.86 0.58
N SER A 136 -8.09 7.93 1.11
CA SER A 136 -7.52 9.29 1.05
C SER A 136 -7.72 10.07 2.35
N ASP A 137 -6.76 10.94 2.68
CA ASP A 137 -6.81 11.83 3.85
C ASP A 137 -7.02 11.09 5.19
N THR A 138 -6.45 9.90 5.28
CA THR A 138 -6.60 8.96 6.39
C THR A 138 -5.61 9.29 7.52
N LYS A 139 -6.09 9.20 8.76
CA LYS A 139 -5.26 9.42 9.96
C LYS A 139 -5.51 8.37 11.01
N GLY A 140 -4.54 7.47 11.16
CA GLY A 140 -4.51 6.41 12.14
C GLY A 140 -3.97 5.12 11.52
N GLU A 141 -4.61 3.99 11.76
CA GLU A 141 -4.22 2.73 11.14
C GLU A 141 -5.15 2.43 9.95
N SER A 142 -4.58 2.07 8.80
CA SER A 142 -5.31 1.54 7.64
C SER A 142 -4.82 0.13 7.33
N LYS A 143 -5.75 -0.77 7.00
CA LYS A 143 -5.43 -2.14 6.58
C LYS A 143 -6.28 -2.55 5.38
N GLY A 144 -5.66 -2.61 4.20
CA GLY A 144 -6.27 -3.09 2.96
C GLY A 144 -5.89 -4.54 2.65
N SER A 145 -6.84 -5.37 2.22
CA SER A 145 -6.53 -6.72 1.75
C SER A 145 -7.38 -7.21 0.58
N GLY A 146 -6.73 -7.65 -0.49
CA GLY A 146 -7.36 -8.14 -1.72
C GLY A 146 -6.84 -9.52 -2.15
N LYS A 147 -7.51 -10.17 -3.10
CA LYS A 147 -6.85 -11.25 -3.86
C LYS A 147 -6.36 -10.73 -5.20
N GLU A 148 -7.21 -10.03 -5.91
CA GLU A 148 -7.03 -9.50 -7.26
C GLU A 148 -7.56 -8.06 -7.26
N GLY A 149 -6.87 -7.12 -7.90
CA GLY A 149 -7.34 -5.74 -8.04
C GLY A 149 -6.31 -4.68 -7.67
N GLU A 150 -6.76 -3.44 -7.51
CA GLU A 150 -5.90 -2.28 -7.24
C GLU A 150 -6.16 -1.75 -5.83
N VAL A 151 -5.09 -1.40 -5.11
CA VAL A 151 -5.16 -0.71 -3.82
C VAL A 151 -4.42 0.61 -3.95
N THR A 152 -5.07 1.71 -3.60
CA THR A 152 -4.50 3.06 -3.66
C THR A 152 -4.71 3.76 -2.33
N GLU A 153 -3.64 4.20 -1.68
CA GLU A 153 -3.70 5.04 -0.49
C GLU A 153 -2.93 6.35 -0.70
N SER A 154 -3.57 7.48 -0.37
CA SER A 154 -2.94 8.81 -0.47
C SER A 154 -3.13 9.63 0.81
N ASP A 155 -2.19 10.55 1.06
CA ASP A 155 -2.25 11.50 2.19
C ASP A 155 -2.34 10.83 3.58
N MET A 156 -1.74 9.65 3.69
CA MET A 156 -1.79 8.82 4.89
C MET A 156 -0.95 9.39 6.03
N LYS A 157 -1.52 9.45 7.23
CA LYS A 157 -0.76 9.72 8.46
C LYS A 157 -0.99 8.66 9.54
N GLY A 158 -0.07 7.71 9.61
CA GLY A 158 -0.03 6.68 10.62
C GLY A 158 0.59 5.41 10.08
N GLU A 159 -0.05 4.26 10.31
CA GLU A 159 0.39 2.97 9.80
C GLU A 159 -0.54 2.52 8.67
N SER A 160 0.03 2.10 7.55
CA SER A 160 -0.68 1.46 6.46
C SER A 160 -0.15 0.04 6.26
N VAL A 161 -1.07 -0.91 6.07
CA VAL A 161 -0.74 -2.30 5.74
C VAL A 161 -1.61 -2.76 4.58
N GLU A 162 -0.98 -3.06 3.46
CA GLU A 162 -1.62 -3.57 2.26
C GLU A 162 -1.19 -5.00 1.97
N SER A 163 -2.15 -5.85 1.61
CA SER A 163 -1.85 -7.24 1.25
C SER A 163 -2.70 -7.78 0.11
N GLY A 164 -2.07 -8.51 -0.80
CA GLY A 164 -2.65 -8.94 -2.07
C GLY A 164 -2.11 -10.28 -2.51
N LYS A 165 -2.78 -10.93 -3.47
CA LYS A 165 -2.15 -12.02 -4.22
C LYS A 165 -1.64 -11.53 -5.56
N GLU A 166 -2.49 -10.86 -6.30
CA GLU A 166 -2.31 -10.38 -7.66
C GLU A 166 -2.88 -8.95 -7.70
N GLY A 167 -2.21 -8.01 -8.38
CA GLY A 167 -2.71 -6.63 -8.48
C GLY A 167 -1.66 -5.53 -8.38
N GLU A 168 -2.12 -4.30 -8.35
CA GLU A 168 -1.28 -3.11 -8.16
C GLU A 168 -1.55 -2.50 -6.77
N MET A 169 -0.48 -2.10 -6.09
CA MET A 169 -0.54 -1.38 -4.81
C MET A 169 0.15 -0.05 -4.98
N THR A 170 -0.53 1.04 -4.64
CA THR A 170 0.02 2.39 -4.78
C THR A 170 -0.19 3.18 -3.50
N GLY A 171 0.92 3.66 -2.92
CA GLY A 171 0.92 4.49 -1.73
C GLY A 171 1.60 5.83 -1.99
N SER A 172 0.96 6.95 -1.68
CA SER A 172 1.55 8.29 -1.83
C SER A 172 1.39 9.17 -0.60
N ASP A 173 2.31 10.12 -0.43
CA ASP A 173 2.24 11.15 0.62
C ASP A 173 2.14 10.59 2.05
N THR A 174 2.72 9.42 2.30
CA THR A 174 2.56 8.76 3.60
C THR A 174 3.53 9.33 4.64
N LYS A 175 3.03 9.49 5.86
CA LYS A 175 3.82 9.87 7.02
C LYS A 175 3.62 8.88 8.16
N GLY A 176 4.52 7.92 8.21
CA GLY A 176 4.59 6.91 9.25
C GLY A 176 5.17 5.62 8.69
N GLU A 177 4.49 4.50 8.91
CA GLU A 177 4.93 3.18 8.44
C GLU A 177 4.01 2.74 7.30
N SER A 178 4.60 2.32 6.17
CA SER A 178 3.90 1.69 5.04
C SER A 178 4.41 0.26 4.88
N ASN A 179 3.50 -0.70 4.83
CA ASN A 179 3.86 -2.10 4.63
C ASN A 179 3.00 -2.73 3.54
N GLY A 180 3.61 -3.06 2.41
CA GLY A 180 2.97 -3.75 1.31
C GLY A 180 3.40 -5.22 1.20
N SER A 181 2.47 -6.12 0.86
CA SER A 181 2.82 -7.51 0.53
C SER A 181 1.97 -8.17 -0.55
N GLY A 182 2.62 -8.76 -1.55
CA GLY A 182 1.98 -9.42 -2.69
C GLY A 182 2.54 -10.82 -2.97
N LYS A 183 1.87 -11.59 -3.83
CA LYS A 183 2.54 -12.73 -4.48
C LYS A 183 3.05 -12.35 -5.86
N GLU A 184 2.21 -11.69 -6.63
CA GLU A 184 2.42 -11.24 -7.99
C GLU A 184 1.82 -9.83 -8.09
N GLY A 185 2.45 -8.92 -8.82
CA GLY A 185 1.92 -7.55 -8.95
C GLY A 185 2.98 -6.45 -8.95
N GLU A 186 2.50 -5.21 -9.01
CA GLU A 186 3.33 -4.01 -8.92
C GLU A 186 3.07 -3.29 -7.60
N MET A 187 4.11 -2.76 -6.99
CA MET A 187 4.04 -1.94 -5.79
C MET A 187 4.74 -0.62 -6.05
N THR A 188 4.02 0.48 -5.88
CA THR A 188 4.57 1.82 -6.06
C THR A 188 4.38 2.62 -4.77
N GLU A 189 5.46 3.08 -4.17
CA GLU A 189 5.42 4.01 -3.04
C GLU A 189 6.14 5.32 -3.36
N SER A 190 5.48 6.45 -3.09
CA SER A 190 6.04 7.77 -3.33
C SER A 190 5.87 8.72 -2.15
N GLU A 191 6.82 9.64 -1.97
CA GLU A 191 6.76 10.72 -0.98
C GLU A 191 6.65 10.24 0.49
N ILE A 192 7.19 9.05 0.78
CA ILE A 192 7.13 8.42 2.10
C ILE A 192 8.07 9.13 3.08
N LYS A 193 7.53 9.50 4.25
CA LYS A 193 8.31 9.98 5.38
C LYS A 193 8.15 9.07 6.59
N GLY A 194 9.01 8.05 6.64
CA GLY A 194 9.12 7.10 7.74
C GLY A 194 9.70 5.79 7.24
N GLU A 195 9.06 4.69 7.56
CA GLU A 195 9.50 3.36 7.15
C GLU A 195 8.59 2.83 6.03
N SER A 196 9.19 2.27 4.99
CA SER A 196 8.53 1.56 3.90
C SER A 196 9.05 0.12 3.86
N ASN A 197 8.14 -0.85 3.84
CA ASN A 197 8.51 -2.25 3.65
C ASN A 197 7.62 -2.89 2.59
N GLY A 198 8.22 -3.35 1.52
CA GLY A 198 7.55 -4.11 0.48
C GLY A 198 8.02 -5.57 0.45
N SER A 199 7.10 -6.50 0.18
CA SER A 199 7.49 -7.89 -0.10
C SER A 199 6.63 -8.59 -1.16
N GLY A 200 7.28 -9.37 -2.03
CA GLY A 200 6.65 -10.07 -3.15
C GLY A 200 7.23 -11.47 -3.36
N LYS A 201 6.56 -12.30 -4.18
CA LYS A 201 7.25 -13.46 -4.78
C LYS A 201 7.76 -13.10 -6.16
N GLU A 202 6.89 -12.56 -6.98
CA GLU A 202 7.07 -12.12 -8.35
C GLU A 202 6.50 -10.70 -8.44
N GLY A 203 7.11 -9.79 -9.20
CA GLY A 203 6.58 -8.42 -9.35
C GLY A 203 7.63 -7.32 -9.44
N GLU A 204 7.14 -6.10 -9.62
CA GLU A 204 7.95 -4.87 -9.63
C GLU A 204 7.67 -4.06 -8.38
N MET A 205 8.72 -3.46 -7.81
CA MET A 205 8.63 -2.53 -6.69
C MET A 205 9.30 -1.23 -7.09
N THR A 206 8.57 -0.14 -6.98
CA THR A 206 9.05 1.20 -7.29
C THR A 206 8.89 2.08 -6.07
N GLU A 207 10.00 2.64 -5.59
CA GLU A 207 10.01 3.56 -4.47
C GLU A 207 10.65 4.88 -4.88
N SER A 208 9.99 5.99 -4.56
CA SER A 208 10.43 7.32 -4.95
C SER A 208 10.29 8.33 -3.81
N GLU A 209 11.29 9.21 -3.67
CA GLU A 209 11.30 10.32 -2.70
C GLU A 209 11.15 9.86 -1.23
N ILE A 210 11.71 8.69 -0.89
CA ILE A 210 11.65 8.12 0.45
C ILE A 210 12.58 8.86 1.41
N LYS A 211 12.05 9.30 2.55
CA LYS A 211 12.84 9.86 3.65
C LYS A 211 12.69 9.04 4.92
N GLY A 212 13.53 8.02 5.03
CA GLY A 212 13.67 7.15 6.19
C GLY A 212 14.23 5.81 5.76
N GLU A 213 13.64 4.71 6.22
CA GLU A 213 14.08 3.36 5.90
C GLU A 213 13.16 2.77 4.82
N SER A 214 13.76 2.08 3.86
CA SER A 214 13.11 1.36 2.78
C SER A 214 13.62 -0.08 2.79
N ASN A 215 12.71 -1.05 2.79
CA ASN A 215 13.06 -2.47 2.71
C ASN A 215 12.20 -3.21 1.69
N GLY A 216 12.81 -3.64 0.59
CA GLY A 216 12.19 -4.52 -0.41
C GLY A 216 12.63 -5.98 -0.27
N SER A 217 11.72 -6.93 -0.48
CA SER A 217 12.12 -8.33 -0.63
C SER A 217 11.28 -9.12 -1.64
N GLY A 218 11.94 -9.91 -2.48
CA GLY A 218 11.33 -10.68 -3.56
C GLY A 218 11.89 -12.09 -3.69
N LYS A 219 11.25 -12.96 -4.46
CA LYS A 219 11.96 -14.14 -5.01
C LYS A 219 12.49 -13.83 -6.40
N GLU A 220 11.62 -13.29 -7.24
CA GLU A 220 11.82 -12.90 -8.63
C GLU A 220 11.20 -11.50 -8.78
N GLY A 221 11.84 -10.57 -9.48
CA GLY A 221 11.29 -9.22 -9.66
C GLY A 221 12.32 -8.11 -9.84
N GLU A 222 11.83 -6.92 -10.14
CA GLU A 222 12.61 -5.69 -10.27
C GLU A 222 12.32 -4.76 -9.09
N MET A 223 13.35 -4.19 -8.49
CA MET A 223 13.22 -3.14 -7.48
C MET A 223 13.87 -1.87 -8.00
N THR A 224 13.11 -0.78 -8.07
CA THR A 224 13.59 0.53 -8.48
C THR A 224 13.42 1.52 -7.33
N GLY A 225 14.50 2.19 -6.96
CA GLY A 225 14.53 3.21 -5.93
C GLY A 225 15.07 4.52 -6.47
N SER A 226 14.39 5.63 -6.19
CA SER A 226 14.88 6.97 -6.56
C SER A 226 14.72 7.98 -5.43
N ASP A 227 15.65 8.95 -5.36
CA ASP A 227 15.60 10.08 -4.42
C ASP A 227 15.50 9.67 -2.94
N THR A 228 16.09 8.52 -2.57
CA THR A 228 15.99 8.05 -1.19
C THR A 228 16.99 8.76 -0.28
N LYS A 229 16.54 9.08 0.94
CA LYS A 229 17.37 9.66 1.99
C LYS A 229 17.20 8.90 3.29
N GLY A 230 18.07 7.92 3.47
CA GLY A 230 18.17 7.10 4.67
C GLY A 230 18.76 5.74 4.31
N GLU A 231 18.18 4.67 4.82
CA GLU A 231 18.64 3.31 4.54
C GLU A 231 17.72 2.68 3.49
N SER A 232 18.30 2.06 2.47
CA SER A 232 17.60 1.25 1.46
C SER A 232 18.15 -0.17 1.53
N ASN A 233 17.29 -1.16 1.71
CA ASN A 233 17.69 -2.55 1.67
C ASN A 233 16.79 -3.30 0.70
N GLY A 234 17.38 -4.08 -0.20
CA GLY A 234 16.62 -5.01 -1.01
C GLY A 234 17.22 -6.41 -1.03
N SER A 235 16.34 -7.41 -1.08
CA SER A 235 16.77 -8.80 -1.13
C SER A 235 15.94 -9.66 -2.09
N GLY A 236 16.60 -10.49 -2.89
CA GLY A 236 15.99 -11.33 -3.93
C GLY A 236 16.58 -12.73 -3.97
N LYS A 237 15.93 -13.68 -4.67
CA LYS A 237 16.66 -14.86 -5.16
C LYS A 237 17.22 -14.58 -6.54
N GLU A 238 16.38 -14.07 -7.42
CA GLU A 238 16.60 -13.67 -8.80
C GLU A 238 15.95 -12.28 -8.96
N GLY A 239 16.60 -11.33 -9.63
CA GLY A 239 16.02 -10.00 -9.82
C GLY A 239 17.02 -8.89 -10.10
N GLU A 240 16.49 -7.74 -10.53
CA GLU A 240 17.26 -6.52 -10.79
C GLU A 240 16.95 -5.48 -9.72
N MET A 241 17.98 -4.77 -9.25
CA MET A 241 17.84 -3.64 -8.35
C MET A 241 18.46 -2.43 -9.03
N THR A 242 17.68 -1.37 -9.20
CA THR A 242 18.16 -0.09 -9.71
C THR A 242 17.91 0.99 -8.68
N GLU A 243 18.97 1.62 -8.21
CA GLU A 243 18.89 2.72 -7.26
C GLU A 243 19.52 3.99 -7.82
N SER A 244 18.86 5.12 -7.61
CA SER A 244 19.29 6.42 -8.13
C SER A 244 19.13 7.52 -7.08
N GLU A 245 20.09 8.46 -7.06
CA GLU A 245 20.05 9.65 -6.21
C GLU A 245 19.98 9.35 -4.69
N ILE A 246 20.54 8.21 -4.28
CA ILE A 246 20.54 7.73 -2.91
C ILE A 246 21.46 8.56 -2.01
N LYS A 247 20.96 8.97 -0.85
CA LYS A 247 21.76 9.60 0.19
C LYS A 247 21.62 8.87 1.53
N GLY A 248 22.46 7.86 1.70
CA GLY A 248 22.59 7.10 2.94
C GLY A 248 23.18 5.72 2.64
N GLU A 249 22.70 4.70 3.31
CA GLU A 249 23.19 3.33 3.13
C GLU A 249 22.28 2.57 2.16
N SER A 250 22.87 1.83 1.23
CA SER A 250 22.18 0.92 0.31
C SER A 250 22.73 -0.49 0.48
N ASN A 251 21.86 -1.48 0.65
CA ASN A 251 22.26 -2.88 0.72
C ASN A 251 21.41 -3.76 -0.20
N GLY A 252 22.04 -4.37 -1.19
CA GLY A 252 21.44 -5.37 -2.07
C GLY A 252 21.92 -6.79 -1.74
N SER A 253 21.01 -7.77 -1.72
CA SER A 253 21.40 -9.18 -1.61
C SER A 253 20.59 -10.13 -2.50
N GLY A 254 21.27 -11.04 -3.21
CA GLY A 254 20.65 -11.94 -4.20
C GLY A 254 21.25 -13.34 -4.20
N LYS A 255 20.62 -14.33 -4.85
CA LYS A 255 21.39 -15.52 -5.29
C LYS A 255 21.98 -15.24 -6.67
N GLU A 256 21.14 -14.76 -7.56
CA GLU A 256 21.40 -14.31 -8.92
C GLU A 256 20.75 -12.92 -9.04
N GLY A 257 21.41 -11.94 -9.64
CA GLY A 257 20.82 -10.61 -9.81
C GLY A 257 21.78 -9.53 -10.23
N GLU A 258 21.22 -8.45 -10.74
CA GLU A 258 21.94 -7.25 -11.17
C GLU A 258 21.62 -6.10 -10.21
N MET A 259 22.64 -5.35 -9.80
CA MET A 259 22.50 -4.14 -9.00
C MET A 259 23.09 -2.98 -9.78
N THR A 260 22.29 -1.96 -10.03
CA THR A 260 22.69 -0.73 -10.70
C THR A 260 22.48 0.44 -9.76
N GLU A 261 23.55 1.20 -9.53
CA GLU A 261 23.51 2.42 -8.72
C GLU A 261 23.97 3.62 -9.53
N SER A 262 23.25 4.74 -9.41
CA SER A 262 23.67 6.02 -9.95
C SER A 262 23.53 7.16 -8.95
N ASP A 263 24.48 8.09 -8.96
CA ASP A 263 24.45 9.31 -8.14
C ASP A 263 24.33 9.05 -6.63
N THR A 264 24.87 7.93 -6.16
CA THR A 264 24.77 7.52 -4.75
C THR A 264 25.80 8.24 -3.87
N LYS A 265 25.39 8.62 -2.66
CA LYS A 265 26.26 9.22 -1.65
C LYS A 265 26.08 8.56 -0.29
N GLY A 266 26.95 7.60 -0.01
CA GLY A 266 27.05 6.92 1.26
C GLY A 266 27.68 5.54 1.08
N GLU A 267 27.24 4.56 1.85
CA GLU A 267 27.76 3.19 1.75
C GLU A 267 26.83 2.35 0.87
N SER A 268 27.42 1.55 -0.01
CA SER A 268 26.72 0.60 -0.87
C SER A 268 27.31 -0.79 -0.66
N ASN A 269 26.46 -1.78 -0.38
CA ASN A 269 26.89 -3.17 -0.24
C ASN A 269 26.01 -4.11 -1.07
N GLY A 270 26.63 -4.79 -2.04
CA GLY A 270 26.02 -5.86 -2.81
C GLY A 270 26.55 -7.23 -2.41
N SER A 271 25.67 -8.22 -2.26
CA SER A 271 26.09 -9.62 -2.02
C SER A 271 25.27 -10.65 -2.79
N GLY A 272 25.92 -11.66 -3.39
CA GLY A 272 25.19 -12.75 -4.03
C GLY A 272 26.02 -13.99 -4.38
N LYS A 273 25.40 -15.02 -4.96
CA LYS A 273 26.21 -16.17 -5.45
C LYS A 273 26.79 -15.85 -6.81
N GLU A 274 25.95 -15.35 -7.69
CA GLU A 274 26.22 -14.87 -9.05
C GLU A 274 25.57 -13.49 -9.15
N GLY A 275 26.24 -12.51 -9.76
CA GLY A 275 25.64 -11.19 -9.94
C GLY A 275 26.56 -10.14 -10.54
N GLU A 276 25.95 -9.11 -11.10
CA GLU A 276 26.62 -7.95 -11.67
C GLU A 276 26.29 -6.72 -10.82
N MET A 277 27.31 -5.92 -10.51
CA MET A 277 27.15 -4.63 -9.84
C MET A 277 27.69 -3.54 -10.74
N THR A 278 26.85 -2.57 -11.07
CA THR A 278 27.22 -1.39 -11.85
C THR A 278 26.99 -0.16 -11.00
N GLY A 279 27.98 0.73 -10.95
CA GLY A 279 27.90 1.97 -10.18
C GLY A 279 28.42 3.15 -10.99
N SER A 280 27.62 4.22 -11.13
CA SER A 280 28.04 5.48 -11.74
C SER A 280 27.93 6.65 -10.76
N ASP A 281 28.90 7.56 -10.80
CA ASP A 281 28.87 8.82 -10.05
C ASP A 281 28.73 8.65 -8.53
N THR A 282 29.18 7.51 -8.01
CA THR A 282 29.03 7.16 -6.60
C THR A 282 30.10 7.85 -5.74
N LYS A 283 29.71 8.25 -4.53
CA LYS A 283 30.60 8.87 -3.55
C LYS A 283 30.45 8.25 -2.16
N GLY A 284 31.33 7.31 -1.87
CA GLY A 284 31.46 6.68 -0.56
C GLY A 284 32.09 5.30 -0.70
N GLU A 285 31.76 4.37 0.19
CA GLU A 285 32.30 3.00 0.15
C GLU A 285 31.35 2.11 -0.66
N SER A 286 31.90 1.30 -1.56
CA SER A 286 31.14 0.29 -2.33
C SER A 286 31.77 -1.09 -2.13
N ASN A 287 30.98 -2.06 -1.66
CA ASN A 287 31.47 -3.41 -1.42
C ASN A 287 30.61 -4.44 -2.17
N GLY A 288 31.27 -5.28 -2.97
CA GLY A 288 30.64 -6.40 -3.68
C GLY A 288 31.19 -7.73 -3.17
N SER A 289 30.33 -8.70 -2.89
CA SER A 289 30.77 -10.03 -2.49
C SER A 289 29.98 -11.15 -3.16
N GLY A 290 30.66 -12.19 -3.67
CA GLY A 290 29.96 -13.36 -4.20
C GLY A 290 30.85 -14.53 -4.59
N LYS A 291 30.27 -15.60 -5.14
CA LYS A 291 31.09 -16.71 -5.65
C LYS A 291 31.67 -16.36 -7.01
N GLU A 292 30.82 -15.83 -7.88
CA GLU A 292 31.09 -15.42 -9.26
C GLU A 292 30.41 -14.05 -9.48
N GLY A 293 31.01 -13.15 -10.25
CA GLY A 293 30.39 -11.85 -10.54
C GLY A 293 31.31 -10.79 -11.12
N GLU A 294 30.70 -9.69 -11.57
CA GLU A 294 31.38 -8.53 -12.13
C GLU A 294 30.99 -7.27 -11.35
N MET A 295 31.97 -6.40 -11.11
CA MET A 295 31.75 -5.05 -10.60
C MET A 295 32.32 -4.05 -11.58
N THR A 296 31.47 -3.16 -12.08
CA THR A 296 31.86 -2.04 -12.94
C THR A 296 31.57 -0.74 -12.23
N GLU A 297 32.57 0.15 -12.21
CA GLU A 297 32.44 1.47 -11.62
C GLU A 297 32.88 2.55 -12.62
N SER A 298 32.06 3.57 -12.79
CA SER A 298 32.36 4.78 -13.56
C SER A 298 32.28 6.02 -12.69
N ASP A 299 33.32 6.86 -12.76
CA ASP A 299 33.35 8.18 -12.13
C ASP A 299 33.08 8.16 -10.60
N THR A 300 33.48 7.06 -9.95
CA THR A 300 33.34 6.86 -8.51
C THR A 300 34.43 7.58 -7.72
N LYS A 301 34.04 8.14 -6.57
CA LYS A 301 34.94 8.79 -5.63
C LYS A 301 34.80 8.19 -4.23
N GLY A 302 35.56 7.12 -3.99
CA GLY A 302 35.67 6.47 -2.69
C GLY A 302 36.41 5.14 -2.78
N GLU A 303 36.32 4.36 -1.71
CA GLU A 303 36.91 3.01 -1.68
C GLU A 303 35.92 2.02 -2.29
N SER A 304 36.42 1.04 -3.05
CA SER A 304 35.56 -0.10 -3.35
C SER A 304 36.30 -1.42 -3.41
N ALA A 305 35.63 -2.46 -2.94
CA ALA A 305 36.19 -3.78 -2.74
C ALA A 305 35.26 -4.85 -3.27
N GLY A 306 35.75 -5.64 -4.23
CA GLY A 306 35.14 -6.89 -4.66
C GLY A 306 35.74 -8.08 -3.92
N SER A 307 34.95 -9.13 -3.67
CA SER A 307 35.48 -10.41 -3.17
C SER A 307 34.72 -11.61 -3.72
N GLY A 308 35.45 -12.62 -4.22
CA GLY A 308 34.85 -13.85 -4.73
C GLY A 308 35.86 -14.82 -5.36
N LYS A 309 35.38 -16.01 -5.76
CA LYS A 309 36.25 -17.04 -6.36
C LYS A 309 36.64 -16.67 -7.79
N GLU A 310 35.66 -16.19 -8.56
CA GLU A 310 35.82 -15.68 -9.92
C GLU A 310 35.15 -14.31 -10.01
N PHE A 311 35.78 -13.30 -9.37
CA PHE A 311 35.25 -11.93 -9.34
C PHE A 311 36.11 -11.00 -10.20
N ILE A 312 35.47 -10.20 -11.05
CA ILE A 312 36.13 -9.20 -11.90
C ILE A 312 35.74 -7.82 -11.41
N GLN A 313 36.72 -6.96 -11.21
CA GLN A 313 36.49 -5.56 -10.87
C GLN A 313 37.10 -4.66 -11.93
N SER A 314 36.28 -3.77 -12.47
CA SER A 314 36.63 -2.82 -13.53
C SER A 314 36.31 -1.41 -13.07
N LYS A 315 37.30 -0.52 -13.07
CA LYS A 315 37.10 0.91 -12.76
C LYS A 315 37.47 1.79 -13.94
N SER A 316 36.56 2.69 -14.30
CA SER A 316 36.73 3.65 -15.39
C SER A 316 36.44 5.07 -14.89
N SER A 317 37.01 6.07 -15.55
CA SER A 317 36.66 7.47 -15.32
C SER A 317 36.72 8.24 -16.61
N THR A 318 35.84 9.22 -16.74
CA THR A 318 35.83 10.19 -17.84
C THR A 318 36.93 11.26 -17.71
N ASP A 319 37.69 11.29 -16.61
CA ASP A 319 38.90 12.11 -16.52
C ASP A 319 39.97 11.60 -17.50
N PRO A 320 40.41 12.41 -18.49
CA PRO A 320 41.37 11.99 -19.51
C PRO A 320 42.76 11.62 -18.97
N ASN A 321 43.05 11.83 -17.68
CA ASN A 321 44.29 11.41 -17.02
C ASN A 321 44.14 10.17 -16.13
N SER A 322 42.94 9.59 -16.03
CA SER A 322 42.67 8.38 -15.25
C SER A 322 43.11 7.11 -15.97
N LEU A 323 43.60 6.11 -15.21
CA LEU A 323 43.96 4.78 -15.72
C LEU A 323 42.77 3.84 -15.56
N ILE A 324 42.31 3.22 -16.65
CA ILE A 324 41.40 2.07 -16.58
C ILE A 324 42.14 0.92 -15.91
N LEU A 325 41.55 0.34 -14.87
CA LEU A 325 42.14 -0.74 -14.08
C LEU A 325 41.21 -1.94 -14.03
N ASP A 326 41.54 -2.99 -14.77
CA ASP A 326 40.85 -4.29 -14.72
C ASP A 326 41.61 -5.23 -13.77
N ILE A 327 41.01 -5.57 -12.63
CA ILE A 327 41.60 -6.45 -11.62
C ILE A 327 40.84 -7.79 -11.59
N PRO A 328 41.42 -8.89 -12.11
CA PRO A 328 40.89 -10.21 -11.82
C PRO A 328 41.22 -10.59 -10.37
N LEU A 329 40.19 -10.72 -9.53
CA LEU A 329 40.32 -11.14 -8.14
C LEU A 329 40.17 -12.66 -8.08
N ARG A 330 41.30 -13.37 -8.11
CA ARG A 330 41.34 -14.82 -7.83
C ARG A 330 41.75 -15.05 -6.38
N ASP A 331 40.89 -15.74 -5.63
CA ASP A 331 41.23 -16.19 -4.29
C ASP A 331 42.45 -17.13 -4.34
N LYS A 332 43.51 -16.76 -3.59
CA LYS A 332 44.71 -17.58 -3.42
C LYS A 332 44.50 -18.56 -2.28
N THR A 333 43.53 -19.46 -2.43
CA THR A 333 43.48 -20.67 -1.60
C THR A 333 44.21 -21.81 -2.32
N ARG A 334 45.54 -21.78 -2.22
CA ARG A 334 46.41 -22.95 -2.32
C ARG A 334 47.68 -22.79 -1.48
#